data_AF-A0A2E4B4K0-F1
#
_entry.id   AF-A0A2E4B4K0-F1
#
_cell.length_a   1.000
_cell.length_b   1.000
_cell.length_c   1.000
_cell.angle_alpha   90.00
_cell.angle_beta   90.00
_cell.angle_gamma   90.00
#
_symmetry.space_group_name_H-M   'P 1'
#
loop_
_entity.id
_entity.type
_entity.pdbx_description
1 polymer ?
#
loop_
_entity_poly.entity_id
_entity_poly.type
_entity_poly.pdbx_seq_one_letter_code
_entity_poly.pdbx_strand_id
1 'polypeptide(L)'
;MRTWCTVDTDDLRHVPSHQGHPTRSKEEETLPDYSQRLQEGFRGFKQWMESNEIAVTVFVIADQCANSEFVSTVQDLVATFGERITIGCHGLTHRSWSAWSKDTEGFSRDLEQATTILKKHFPNSFRPWFRAPAGYISDWMAPILSQQAYTVDTSVNPSWLVRKKSSPSRAMVLESMASNGILERQWKTRFSLPTCGPAQHIMGLRWNARQAWKGLPKPLGIEDLHCIEHPEHELTTVYWHILDHGRKNQQWLPPIKGV
;
A
#
# COMPACT_ATOMS: atom_id res chain seq x y z
N MET A 1 -16.27 -13.56 -4.89
CA MET A 1 -15.43 -12.35 -4.71
C MET A 1 -15.12 -12.17 -3.22
N ARG A 2 -13.84 -12.02 -2.85
CA ARG A 2 -13.36 -11.72 -1.48
C ARG A 2 -12.71 -10.34 -1.43
N THR A 3 -12.40 -9.84 -0.24
CA THR A 3 -11.72 -8.54 -0.06
C THR A 3 -10.26 -8.72 0.31
N TRP A 4 -9.35 -8.19 -0.49
CA TRP A 4 -7.94 -8.06 -0.13
C TRP A 4 -7.72 -6.75 0.64
N CYS A 5 -7.40 -6.88 1.92
CA CYS A 5 -7.12 -5.78 2.83
C CYS A 5 -5.63 -5.45 2.81
N THR A 6 -5.30 -4.18 2.60
CA THR A 6 -3.91 -3.75 2.50
C THR A 6 -3.70 -2.44 3.26
N VAL A 7 -2.50 -2.20 3.76
CA VAL A 7 -2.16 -0.98 4.49
C VAL A 7 -0.78 -0.48 4.09
N ASP A 8 -0.62 0.84 4.09
CA ASP A 8 0.66 1.48 3.79
C ASP A 8 1.26 2.08 5.07
N THR A 9 2.57 1.97 5.23
CA THR A 9 3.31 2.46 6.42
C THR A 9 3.69 3.94 6.35
N ASP A 10 3.09 4.70 5.43
CA ASP A 10 3.28 6.14 5.29
C ASP A 10 3.31 6.82 6.66
N ASP A 11 4.39 7.56 6.90
CA ASP A 11 4.58 8.40 8.08
C ASP A 11 4.42 9.87 7.66
N LEU A 12 4.52 10.79 8.62
CA LEU A 12 4.46 12.22 8.40
C LEU A 12 5.43 12.68 7.31
N ARG A 13 6.66 12.15 7.30
CA ARG A 13 7.68 12.50 6.30
C ARG A 13 7.38 11.98 4.89
N HIS A 14 6.57 10.94 4.78
CA HIS A 14 6.22 10.31 3.51
C HIS A 14 5.05 11.00 2.80
N VAL A 15 4.39 11.98 3.43
CA VAL A 15 3.34 12.74 2.76
C VAL A 15 3.94 13.52 1.58
N PRO A 16 3.27 13.57 0.40
CA PRO A 16 3.84 14.21 -0.78
C PRO A 16 4.18 15.70 -0.63
N SER A 17 3.67 16.38 0.40
CA SER A 17 4.05 17.76 0.74
C SER A 17 5.46 17.89 1.32
N HIS A 18 6.01 16.78 1.83
CA HIS A 18 7.30 16.73 2.50
C HIS A 18 8.32 15.99 1.64
N GLN A 19 7.94 14.87 1.01
CA GLN A 19 8.88 14.04 0.26
C GLN A 19 8.27 13.40 -0.99
N GLY A 20 9.12 13.14 -1.97
CA GLY A 20 8.83 12.19 -3.06
C GLY A 20 8.09 12.72 -4.29
N HIS A 21 7.51 13.93 -4.26
CA HIS A 21 6.74 14.48 -5.39
C HIS A 21 7.33 15.82 -5.90
N PRO A 22 7.62 15.97 -7.21
CA PRO A 22 8.47 17.03 -7.75
C PRO A 22 7.98 18.45 -7.49
N THR A 23 6.66 18.66 -7.48
CA THR A 23 6.05 19.99 -7.34
C THR A 23 5.32 20.22 -6.03
N ARG A 24 5.33 19.23 -5.13
CA ARG A 24 4.57 19.30 -3.87
C ARG A 24 5.47 19.26 -2.64
N SER A 25 6.59 18.56 -2.74
CA SER A 25 7.56 18.45 -1.65
C SER A 25 8.22 19.80 -1.39
N LYS A 26 8.27 20.19 -0.12
CA LYS A 26 8.94 21.40 0.37
C LYS A 26 10.11 20.99 1.25
N GLU A 27 11.23 21.69 1.15
CA GLU A 27 12.51 21.31 1.79
C GLU A 27 12.62 21.70 3.28
N GLU A 28 11.60 22.32 3.88
CA GLU A 28 11.80 23.10 5.11
C GLU A 28 11.56 22.35 6.43
N GLU A 29 11.05 21.12 6.44
CA GLU A 29 10.68 20.45 7.71
C GLU A 29 11.39 19.10 7.90
N THR A 30 12.35 19.06 8.82
CA THR A 30 12.96 17.82 9.31
C THR A 30 11.97 17.10 10.22
N LEU A 31 11.32 16.07 9.69
CA LEU A 31 10.39 15.22 10.43
C LEU A 31 11.12 13.98 10.99
N PRO A 32 10.62 13.37 12.09
CA PRO A 32 11.22 12.18 12.67
C PRO A 32 11.15 10.98 11.71
N ASP A 33 12.16 10.10 11.77
CA ASP A 33 12.23 8.90 10.94
C ASP A 33 11.12 7.88 11.26
N TYR A 34 10.71 7.82 12.52
CA TYR A 34 9.58 7.05 13.04
C TYR A 34 8.80 7.91 14.05
N SER A 35 7.68 8.47 13.64
CA SER A 35 6.93 9.41 14.46
C SER A 35 6.14 8.70 15.57
N GLN A 36 5.91 9.41 16.69
CA GLN A 36 4.97 8.96 17.73
C GLN A 36 3.59 8.63 17.15
N ARG A 37 3.16 9.35 16.11
CA ARG A 37 1.86 9.11 15.47
C ARG A 37 1.83 7.78 14.73
N LEU A 38 2.92 7.38 14.08
CA LEU A 38 3.01 6.07 13.46
C LEU A 38 3.11 4.96 14.50
N GLN A 39 3.83 5.17 15.61
CA GLN A 39 3.86 4.25 16.75
C GLN A 39 2.44 4.02 17.33
N GLU A 40 1.67 5.08 17.53
CA GLU A 40 0.26 4.99 17.96
C GLU A 40 -0.61 4.29 16.91
N GLY A 41 -0.37 4.56 15.63
CA GLY A 41 -1.01 3.86 14.52
C GLY A 41 -0.77 2.35 14.57
N PHE A 42 0.47 1.92 14.78
CA PHE A 42 0.79 0.50 14.93
C PHE A 42 0.15 -0.13 16.17
N ARG A 43 0.08 0.59 17.31
CA ARG A 43 -0.63 0.10 18.50
C ARG A 43 -2.12 -0.14 18.21
N GLY A 44 -2.78 0.83 17.58
CA GLY A 44 -4.19 0.69 17.19
C GLY A 44 -4.40 -0.38 16.10
N PHE A 45 -3.45 -0.55 15.18
CA PHE A 45 -3.48 -1.61 14.18
C PHE A 45 -3.35 -2.99 14.82
N LYS A 46 -2.42 -3.16 15.77
CA LYS A 46 -2.24 -4.40 16.54
C LYS A 46 -3.51 -4.78 17.31
N GLN A 47 -4.08 -3.84 18.06
CA GLN A 47 -5.34 -4.04 18.79
C GLN A 47 -6.49 -4.45 17.86
N TRP A 48 -6.57 -3.84 16.68
CA TRP A 48 -7.58 -4.23 15.70
C TRP A 48 -7.30 -5.63 15.14
N MET A 49 -6.06 -5.97 14.79
CA MET A 49 -5.70 -7.34 14.34
C MET A 49 -6.02 -8.41 15.38
N GLU A 50 -5.85 -8.12 16.68
CA GLU A 50 -6.22 -9.00 17.81
C GLU A 50 -7.74 -9.26 17.89
N SER A 51 -8.58 -8.36 17.38
CA SER A 51 -10.04 -8.48 17.50
C SER A 51 -10.69 -9.30 16.38
N ASN A 52 -9.92 -9.80 15.42
CA ASN A 52 -10.44 -10.49 14.23
C ASN A 52 -9.45 -11.51 13.69
N GLU A 53 -9.81 -12.22 12.61
CA GLU A 53 -8.98 -13.26 11.96
C GLU A 53 -8.60 -12.96 10.50
N ILE A 54 -8.69 -11.69 10.08
CA ILE A 54 -8.44 -11.35 8.67
C ILE A 54 -6.94 -11.27 8.39
N ALA A 55 -6.56 -11.58 7.15
CA ALA A 55 -5.22 -11.38 6.64
C ALA A 55 -5.07 -9.98 6.01
N VAL A 56 -3.91 -9.36 6.22
CA VAL A 56 -3.57 -8.01 5.74
C VAL A 56 -2.19 -7.99 5.13
N THR A 57 -2.07 -7.34 3.97
CA THR A 57 -0.76 -7.01 3.38
C THR A 57 -0.33 -5.62 3.80
N VAL A 58 0.81 -5.52 4.46
CA VAL A 58 1.46 -4.26 4.85
C VAL A 58 2.49 -3.91 3.79
N PHE A 59 2.27 -2.83 3.04
CA PHE A 59 3.24 -2.28 2.10
C PHE A 59 4.19 -1.33 2.85
N VAL A 60 5.46 -1.73 2.91
CA VAL A 60 6.49 -1.05 3.72
C VAL A 60 7.39 -0.19 2.85
N ILE A 61 7.63 1.05 3.29
CA ILE A 61 8.64 1.94 2.72
C ILE A 61 9.99 1.55 3.31
N ALA A 62 10.91 1.08 2.47
CA ALA A 62 12.09 0.35 2.95
C ALA A 62 13.08 1.23 3.76
N ASP A 63 13.12 2.54 3.53
CA ASP A 63 13.98 3.43 4.32
C ASP A 63 13.58 3.50 5.81
N GLN A 64 12.33 3.16 6.16
CA GLN A 64 11.88 3.08 7.55
C GLN A 64 12.63 1.98 8.32
N CYS A 65 13.17 0.98 7.62
CA CYS A 65 13.98 -0.06 8.24
C CYS A 65 15.35 0.42 8.72
N ALA A 66 15.75 1.67 8.42
CA ALA A 66 16.91 2.29 9.06
C ALA A 66 16.67 2.55 10.56
N ASN A 67 15.40 2.64 10.99
CA ASN A 67 15.03 2.79 12.39
C ASN A 67 14.78 1.41 13.04
N SER A 68 15.56 1.07 14.07
CA SER A 68 15.49 -0.25 14.74
C SER A 68 14.17 -0.47 15.49
N GLU A 69 13.55 0.58 16.02
CA GLU A 69 12.26 0.50 16.71
C GLU A 69 11.12 0.20 15.72
N PHE A 70 11.14 0.82 14.53
CA PHE A 70 10.22 0.48 13.45
C PHE A 70 10.36 -1.00 13.04
N VAL A 71 11.60 -1.46 12.80
CA VAL A 71 11.87 -2.87 12.46
C VAL A 71 11.33 -3.80 13.54
N SER A 72 11.63 -3.52 14.82
CA SER A 72 11.14 -4.30 15.95
C SER A 72 9.60 -4.33 16.00
N THR A 73 8.95 -3.20 15.76
CA THR A 73 7.48 -3.09 15.72
C THR A 73 6.88 -4.00 14.64
N VAL A 74 7.42 -3.97 13.42
CA VAL A 74 6.91 -4.81 12.32
C VAL A 74 7.23 -6.29 12.54
N GLN A 75 8.41 -6.61 13.11
CA GLN A 75 8.77 -7.98 13.47
C GLN A 75 7.84 -8.55 14.55
N ASP A 76 7.47 -7.75 15.56
CA ASP A 76 6.49 -8.12 16.58
C ASP A 76 5.11 -8.41 15.96
N LEU A 77 4.64 -7.59 15.00
CA LEU A 77 3.40 -7.85 14.27
C LEU A 77 3.44 -9.17 13.51
N VAL A 78 4.52 -9.40 12.75
CA VAL A 78 4.72 -10.64 11.99
C VAL A 78 4.78 -11.85 12.91
N ALA A 79 5.51 -11.76 14.03
CA ALA A 79 5.63 -12.84 14.99
C ALA A 79 4.30 -13.13 15.71
N THR A 80 3.51 -12.09 16.01
CA THR A 80 2.23 -12.23 16.71
C THR A 80 1.15 -12.84 15.82
N PHE A 81 1.03 -12.40 14.56
CA PHE A 81 -0.09 -12.77 13.67
C PHE A 81 0.28 -13.77 12.57
N GLY A 82 1.56 -14.14 12.46
CA GLY A 82 2.03 -15.15 11.51
C GLY A 82 1.64 -14.82 10.06
N GLU A 83 1.08 -15.82 9.37
CA GLU A 83 0.69 -15.71 7.95
C GLU A 83 -0.40 -14.68 7.68
N ARG A 84 -1.11 -14.19 8.71
CA ARG A 84 -2.07 -13.09 8.53
C ARG A 84 -1.40 -11.77 8.15
N ILE A 85 -0.09 -11.63 8.33
CA ILE A 85 0.67 -10.46 7.90
C ILE A 85 1.58 -10.83 6.73
N THR A 86 1.33 -10.22 5.58
CA THR A 86 2.24 -10.25 4.42
C THR A 86 2.92 -8.90 4.27
N ILE A 87 4.22 -8.89 3.95
CA ILE A 87 4.99 -7.66 3.70
C ILE A 87 5.17 -7.48 2.19
N GLY A 88 4.64 -6.38 1.66
CA GLY A 88 4.88 -5.91 0.29
C GLY A 88 5.82 -4.71 0.25
N CYS A 89 6.31 -4.36 -0.93
CA CYS A 89 7.20 -3.23 -1.14
C CYS A 89 6.43 -1.96 -1.49
N HIS A 90 6.66 -0.88 -0.75
CA HIS A 90 6.15 0.46 -1.02
C HIS A 90 7.24 1.42 -1.54
N GLY A 91 8.27 0.87 -2.19
CA GLY A 91 9.45 1.61 -2.64
C GLY A 91 10.46 1.91 -1.52
N LEU A 92 11.55 2.60 -1.88
CA LEU A 92 12.64 2.90 -0.95
C LEU A 92 12.33 4.09 -0.05
N THR A 93 12.09 5.27 -0.64
CA THR A 93 11.94 6.57 0.05
C THR A 93 10.59 7.23 -0.22
N HIS A 94 9.58 6.44 -0.62
CA HIS A 94 8.26 6.93 -1.02
C HIS A 94 8.28 7.95 -2.20
N ARG A 95 9.26 7.83 -3.11
CA ARG A 95 9.33 8.63 -4.35
C ARG A 95 8.18 8.27 -5.31
N SER A 96 7.41 9.27 -5.72
CA SER A 96 6.32 9.13 -6.70
C SER A 96 6.87 9.05 -8.13
N TRP A 97 7.50 7.93 -8.50
CA TRP A 97 8.30 7.78 -9.73
C TRP A 97 7.65 8.31 -11.02
N SER A 98 6.39 7.97 -11.29
CA SER A 98 5.72 8.42 -12.53
C SER A 98 5.30 9.89 -12.52
N ALA A 99 5.42 10.60 -11.39
CA ALA A 99 5.27 12.05 -11.34
C ALA A 99 6.51 12.80 -11.84
N TRP A 100 7.67 12.15 -11.81
CA TRP A 100 8.94 12.67 -12.33
C TRP A 100 9.11 12.28 -13.81
N SER A 101 10.13 12.86 -14.46
CA SER A 101 10.61 12.34 -15.74
C SER A 101 11.01 10.86 -15.60
N LYS A 102 10.78 10.07 -16.65
CA LYS A 102 11.12 8.65 -16.70
C LYS A 102 12.60 8.46 -16.35
N ASP A 103 12.85 7.59 -15.36
CA ASP A 103 14.17 7.24 -14.85
C ASP A 103 14.16 5.76 -14.47
N THR A 104 14.40 4.90 -15.46
CA THR A 104 14.34 3.44 -15.32
C THR A 104 15.48 2.90 -14.46
N GLU A 105 16.68 3.48 -14.60
CA GLU A 105 17.87 3.07 -13.84
C GLU A 105 17.73 3.43 -12.37
N GLY A 106 17.28 4.66 -12.07
CA GLY A 106 16.98 5.08 -10.71
C GLY A 106 15.89 4.22 -10.08
N PHE A 107 14.79 3.97 -10.80
CA PHE A 107 13.71 3.13 -10.29
C PHE A 107 14.20 1.70 -10.01
N SER A 108 14.95 1.11 -10.93
CA SER A 108 15.50 -0.24 -10.77
C SER A 108 16.41 -0.32 -9.55
N ARG A 109 17.34 0.62 -9.39
CA ARG A 109 18.27 0.64 -8.25
C ARG A 109 17.54 0.78 -6.91
N ASP A 110 16.58 1.70 -6.82
CA ASP A 110 15.80 1.91 -5.59
C ASP A 110 14.93 0.69 -5.26
N LEU A 111 14.35 0.04 -6.28
CA LEU A 111 13.55 -1.18 -6.11
C LEU A 111 14.41 -2.36 -5.62
N GLU A 112 15.62 -2.52 -6.16
CA GLU A 112 16.56 -3.57 -5.76
C GLU A 112 17.02 -3.36 -4.32
N GLN A 113 17.37 -2.13 -3.96
CA GLN A 113 17.73 -1.76 -2.60
C GLN A 113 16.58 -1.99 -1.62
N ALA A 114 15.36 -1.54 -1.97
CA ALA A 114 14.19 -1.76 -1.14
C ALA A 114 13.91 -3.25 -0.93
N THR A 115 13.97 -4.05 -2.00
CA THR A 115 13.79 -5.51 -1.94
C THR A 115 14.82 -6.16 -1.03
N THR A 116 16.08 -5.77 -1.13
CA THR A 116 17.18 -6.31 -0.31
C THR A 116 16.95 -6.02 1.17
N ILE A 117 16.57 -4.78 1.50
CA ILE A 117 16.28 -4.36 2.88
C ILE A 117 15.10 -5.16 3.43
N LEU A 118 13.98 -5.23 2.69
CA LEU A 118 12.77 -5.90 3.17
C LEU A 118 12.96 -7.41 3.33
N LYS A 119 13.65 -8.08 2.39
CA LYS A 119 13.99 -9.51 2.52
C LYS A 119 14.91 -9.78 3.70
N LYS A 120 15.86 -8.87 3.99
CA LYS A 120 16.75 -8.99 5.16
C LYS A 120 15.98 -8.95 6.47
N HIS A 121 15.03 -8.03 6.61
CA HIS A 121 14.31 -7.82 7.87
C HIS A 121 13.08 -8.72 8.06
N PHE A 122 12.41 -9.12 6.96
CA PHE A 122 11.14 -9.85 6.98
C PHE A 122 11.11 -11.04 6.00
N PRO A 123 12.11 -11.94 6.01
CA PRO A 123 12.32 -12.93 4.95
C PRO A 123 11.11 -13.85 4.69
N ASN A 124 10.42 -14.28 5.75
CA ASN A 124 9.33 -15.24 5.65
C ASN A 124 7.99 -14.60 5.22
N SER A 125 7.77 -13.35 5.61
CA SER A 125 6.54 -12.60 5.31
C SER A 125 6.64 -11.75 4.06
N PHE A 126 7.84 -11.48 3.56
CA PHE A 126 8.03 -10.72 2.33
C PHE A 126 7.47 -11.48 1.12
N ARG A 127 6.71 -10.77 0.29
CA ARG A 127 6.33 -11.19 -1.06
C ARG A 127 6.75 -10.10 -2.03
N PRO A 128 7.18 -10.45 -3.26
CA PRO A 128 7.54 -9.47 -4.27
C PRO A 128 6.25 -8.88 -4.89
N TRP A 129 5.48 -8.21 -4.04
CA TRP A 129 4.26 -7.49 -4.38
C TRP A 129 4.55 -6.01 -4.21
N PHE A 130 4.10 -5.19 -5.16
CA PHE A 130 4.44 -3.79 -5.24
C PHE A 130 3.22 -2.90 -5.06
N ARG A 131 3.45 -1.76 -4.40
CA ARG A 131 2.56 -0.61 -4.45
C ARG A 131 3.38 0.64 -4.68
N ALA A 132 3.06 1.37 -5.73
CA ALA A 132 3.71 2.62 -6.06
C ALA A 132 3.40 3.68 -5.01
N PRO A 133 4.41 4.42 -4.50
CA PRO A 133 4.22 5.58 -3.64
C PRO A 133 3.16 6.54 -4.15
N ALA A 134 2.22 6.90 -3.28
CA ALA A 134 1.06 7.73 -3.58
C ALA A 134 0.23 7.29 -4.82
N GLY A 135 0.37 6.06 -5.31
CA GLY A 135 -0.33 5.50 -6.47
C GLY A 135 0.18 5.99 -7.84
N TYR A 136 1.38 6.59 -7.90
CA TYR A 136 1.98 7.07 -9.15
C TYR A 136 2.72 5.93 -9.86
N ILE A 137 2.04 5.32 -10.84
CA ILE A 137 2.54 4.19 -11.63
C ILE A 137 2.58 4.55 -13.12
N SER A 138 3.53 3.99 -13.86
CA SER A 138 3.61 4.13 -15.32
C SER A 138 3.82 2.77 -16.00
N ASP A 139 3.40 2.68 -17.25
CA ASP A 139 3.68 1.56 -18.16
C ASP A 139 5.15 1.13 -18.19
N TRP A 140 6.09 2.07 -18.20
CA TRP A 140 7.54 1.79 -18.25
C TRP A 140 8.08 1.13 -16.98
N MET A 141 7.33 1.16 -15.87
CA MET A 141 7.75 0.55 -14.61
C MET A 141 7.53 -0.97 -14.62
N ALA A 142 6.58 -1.49 -15.40
CA ALA A 142 6.22 -2.90 -15.41
C ALA A 142 7.38 -3.84 -15.83
N PRO A 143 8.17 -3.55 -16.89
CA PRO A 143 9.32 -4.38 -17.22
C PRO A 143 10.37 -4.46 -16.11
N ILE A 144 10.58 -3.36 -15.37
CA ILE A 144 11.54 -3.31 -14.26
C ILE A 144 11.05 -4.13 -13.07
N LEU A 145 9.76 -3.99 -12.72
CA LEU A 145 9.12 -4.81 -11.70
C LEU A 145 9.25 -6.31 -12.02
N SER A 146 8.96 -6.69 -13.26
CA SER A 146 9.05 -8.08 -13.72
C SER A 146 10.49 -8.62 -13.71
N GLN A 147 11.46 -7.83 -14.17
CA GLN A 147 12.89 -8.18 -14.10
C GLN A 147 13.37 -8.44 -12.66
N GLN A 148 12.77 -7.76 -11.68
CA GLN A 148 13.05 -7.96 -10.26
C GLN A 148 12.09 -8.95 -9.57
N ALA A 149 11.41 -9.79 -10.36
CA ALA A 149 10.54 -10.88 -9.93
C ALA A 149 9.31 -10.44 -9.13
N TYR A 150 8.82 -9.21 -9.33
CA TYR A 150 7.52 -8.81 -8.80
C TYR A 150 6.38 -9.47 -9.58
N THR A 151 5.41 -10.03 -8.86
CA THR A 151 4.30 -10.82 -9.42
C THR A 151 2.95 -10.10 -9.32
N VAL A 152 2.79 -9.22 -8.34
CA VAL A 152 1.54 -8.49 -8.08
C VAL A 152 1.82 -7.00 -7.93
N ASP A 153 0.99 -6.19 -8.56
CA ASP A 153 0.90 -4.74 -8.32
C ASP A 153 -0.45 -4.41 -7.67
N THR A 154 -0.50 -3.29 -6.97
CA THR A 154 -1.75 -2.68 -6.47
C THR A 154 -1.62 -1.17 -6.36
N SER A 155 -1.36 -0.54 -7.50
CA SER A 155 -1.08 0.90 -7.60
C SER A 155 -2.17 1.69 -8.33
N VAL A 156 -2.94 1.02 -9.19
CA VAL A 156 -3.94 1.65 -10.05
C VAL A 156 -5.23 1.89 -9.27
N ASN A 157 -5.64 3.16 -9.27
CA ASN A 157 -6.97 3.58 -8.85
C ASN A 157 -7.82 3.90 -10.09
N PRO A 158 -8.86 3.10 -10.39
CA PRO A 158 -9.71 3.31 -11.57
C PRO A 158 -10.53 4.61 -11.57
N SER A 159 -10.56 5.35 -10.45
CA SER A 159 -11.45 6.51 -10.31
C SER A 159 -11.01 7.68 -11.18
N TRP A 160 -11.99 8.41 -11.67
CA TRP A 160 -11.75 9.55 -12.56
C TRP A 160 -10.90 10.65 -11.92
N LEU A 161 -11.07 10.87 -10.60
CA LEU A 161 -10.39 11.94 -9.86
C LEU A 161 -8.86 11.79 -9.82
N VAL A 162 -8.36 10.56 -9.80
CA VAL A 162 -6.91 10.28 -9.69
C VAL A 162 -6.34 9.55 -10.90
N ARG A 163 -7.09 9.45 -12.00
CA ARG A 163 -6.65 8.78 -13.24
C ARG A 163 -5.30 9.25 -13.77
N LYS A 164 -4.93 10.51 -13.49
CA LYS A 164 -3.64 11.10 -13.89
C LYS A 164 -2.41 10.46 -13.21
N LYS A 165 -2.62 9.67 -12.16
CA LYS A 165 -1.53 8.94 -11.48
C LYS A 165 -1.10 7.68 -12.22
N SER A 166 -1.91 7.22 -13.18
CA SER A 166 -1.55 6.15 -14.12
C SER A 166 -1.11 6.78 -15.44
N SER A 167 0.20 6.71 -15.72
CA SER A 167 0.81 7.31 -16.91
C SER A 167 1.19 6.24 -17.95
N PRO A 168 1.08 6.50 -19.26
CA PRO A 168 0.37 7.62 -19.88
C PRO A 168 -1.16 7.47 -19.79
N SER A 169 -1.66 6.26 -19.54
CA SER A 169 -3.07 6.01 -19.25
C SER A 169 -3.25 4.73 -18.42
N ARG A 170 -4.41 4.58 -17.76
CA ARG A 170 -4.76 3.35 -17.05
C ARG A 170 -4.66 2.11 -17.94
N ALA A 171 -5.17 2.18 -19.17
CA ALA A 171 -5.20 1.04 -20.08
C ALA A 171 -3.78 0.57 -20.43
N MET A 172 -2.88 1.51 -20.75
CA MET A 172 -1.49 1.19 -21.08
C MET A 172 -0.71 0.66 -19.88
N VAL A 173 -0.97 1.16 -18.67
CA VAL A 173 -0.39 0.58 -17.45
C VAL A 173 -0.83 -0.87 -17.28
N LEU A 174 -2.14 -1.15 -17.39
CA LEU A 174 -2.67 -2.51 -17.22
C LEU A 174 -2.16 -3.47 -18.30
N GLU A 175 -2.10 -3.02 -19.55
CA GLU A 175 -1.55 -3.79 -20.67
C GLU A 175 -0.06 -4.10 -20.46
N SER A 176 0.72 -3.11 -20.01
CA SER A 176 2.14 -3.29 -19.72
C SER A 176 2.36 -4.25 -18.54
N MET A 177 1.59 -4.13 -17.45
CA MET A 177 1.64 -5.07 -16.32
C MET A 177 1.35 -6.50 -16.79
N ALA A 178 0.25 -6.70 -17.51
CA ALA A 178 -0.14 -8.02 -18.03
C ALA A 178 0.91 -8.61 -18.98
N SER A 179 1.44 -7.80 -19.91
CA SER A 179 2.47 -8.23 -20.87
C SER A 179 3.80 -8.60 -20.22
N ASN A 180 4.05 -8.13 -18.99
CA ASN A 180 5.23 -8.44 -18.19
C ASN A 180 4.95 -9.46 -17.07
N GLY A 181 3.79 -10.13 -17.10
CA GLY A 181 3.44 -11.18 -16.14
C GLY A 181 3.10 -10.66 -14.73
N ILE A 182 2.78 -9.38 -14.59
CA ILE A 182 2.41 -8.76 -13.32
C ILE A 182 0.89 -8.67 -13.23
N LEU A 183 0.33 -9.23 -12.18
CA LEU A 183 -1.10 -9.16 -11.90
C LEU A 183 -1.44 -7.85 -11.19
N GLU A 184 -2.18 -6.96 -11.86
CA GLU A 184 -2.71 -5.76 -11.20
C GLU A 184 -4.04 -6.07 -10.48
N ARG A 185 -4.04 -5.89 -9.16
CA ARG A 185 -5.18 -5.82 -8.26
C ARG A 185 -5.59 -4.36 -7.99
N GLN A 186 -6.27 -3.79 -8.99
CA GLN A 186 -6.81 -2.41 -8.97
C GLN A 186 -7.66 -2.12 -7.72
N TRP A 187 -7.59 -0.88 -7.23
CA TRP A 187 -8.36 -0.47 -6.04
C TRP A 187 -9.86 -0.38 -6.30
N LYS A 188 -10.64 -0.68 -5.27
CA LYS A 188 -12.09 -0.45 -5.27
C LYS A 188 -12.39 1.03 -5.54
N THR A 189 -13.40 1.23 -6.37
CA THR A 189 -14.05 2.53 -6.58
C THR A 189 -15.57 2.37 -6.44
N ARG A 190 -16.27 3.50 -6.29
CA ARG A 190 -17.74 3.53 -6.33
C ARG A 190 -18.18 4.81 -7.02
N PHE A 191 -19.03 4.70 -8.02
CA PHE A 191 -19.47 5.82 -8.87
C PHE A 191 -18.29 6.59 -9.49
N SER A 192 -17.26 5.87 -9.95
CA SER A 192 -16.03 6.47 -10.50
C SER A 192 -15.25 7.36 -9.52
N LEU A 193 -15.53 7.27 -8.22
CA LEU A 193 -14.84 8.01 -7.16
C LEU A 193 -13.96 7.07 -6.31
N PRO A 194 -12.84 7.57 -5.77
CA PRO A 194 -11.97 6.78 -4.92
C PRO A 194 -12.67 6.39 -3.63
N THR A 195 -12.43 5.15 -3.17
CA THR A 195 -12.99 4.66 -1.90
C THR A 195 -11.90 4.30 -0.90
N CYS A 196 -10.64 4.66 -1.10
CA CYS A 196 -9.56 4.34 -0.18
C CYS A 196 -9.71 4.96 1.23
N GLY A 197 -8.90 4.51 2.19
CA GLY A 197 -8.82 5.04 3.55
C GLY A 197 -8.88 6.57 3.63
N PRO A 198 -7.98 7.30 2.92
CA PRO A 198 -8.03 8.75 2.87
C PRO A 198 -9.38 9.34 2.44
N ALA A 199 -10.04 8.74 1.44
CA ALA A 199 -11.35 9.20 0.96
C ALA A 199 -12.44 9.10 2.03
N GLN A 200 -12.28 8.24 3.05
CA GLN A 200 -13.21 8.14 4.18
C GLN A 200 -13.15 9.31 5.16
N HIS A 201 -12.17 10.20 5.00
CA HIS A 201 -11.94 11.37 5.85
C HIS A 201 -12.13 12.70 5.11
N ILE A 202 -12.18 12.70 3.77
CA ILE A 202 -12.33 13.91 2.94
C ILE A 202 -13.81 14.28 2.79
N MET A 203 -14.15 15.55 3.07
CA MET A 203 -15.50 16.07 2.85
C MET A 203 -15.91 15.90 1.37
N GLY A 204 -17.16 15.50 1.11
CA GLY A 204 -17.64 15.16 -0.23
C GLY A 204 -17.38 13.71 -0.67
N LEU A 205 -16.22 13.12 -0.32
CA LEU A 205 -15.92 11.72 -0.65
C LEU A 205 -16.31 10.73 0.46
N ARG A 206 -16.29 11.20 1.71
CA ARG A 206 -16.45 10.39 2.92
C ARG A 206 -17.67 9.49 2.93
N TRP A 207 -18.84 10.01 2.56
CA TRP A 207 -20.06 9.20 2.55
C TRP A 207 -19.95 8.06 1.54
N ASN A 208 -19.52 8.37 0.31
CA ASN A 208 -19.38 7.38 -0.75
C ASN A 208 -18.36 6.29 -0.37
N ALA A 209 -17.18 6.70 0.12
CA ALA A 209 -16.12 5.78 0.52
C ALA A 209 -16.56 4.83 1.66
N ARG A 210 -17.21 5.36 2.70
CA ARG A 210 -17.72 4.54 3.82
C ARG A 210 -18.83 3.59 3.39
N GLN A 211 -19.75 4.03 2.53
CA GLN A 211 -20.78 3.14 2.01
C GLN A 211 -20.20 2.02 1.15
N ALA A 212 -19.16 2.32 0.36
CA ALA A 212 -18.45 1.30 -0.39
C ALA A 212 -17.80 0.24 0.53
N TRP A 213 -17.26 0.65 1.68
CA TRP A 213 -16.62 -0.26 2.64
C TRP A 213 -17.60 -1.11 3.42
N LYS A 214 -18.75 -0.54 3.81
CA LYS A 214 -19.87 -1.31 4.39
C LYS A 214 -20.42 -2.38 3.45
N GLY A 215 -20.18 -2.27 2.14
CA GLY A 215 -20.59 -3.23 1.14
C GLY A 215 -19.49 -4.20 0.71
N LEU A 216 -18.36 -4.27 1.42
CA LEU A 216 -17.26 -5.16 1.06
C LEU A 216 -17.65 -6.63 1.21
N PRO A 217 -17.23 -7.50 0.28
CA PRO A 217 -17.25 -8.95 0.50
C PRO A 217 -16.41 -9.36 1.71
N LYS A 218 -16.56 -10.61 2.15
CA LYS A 218 -15.76 -11.18 3.24
C LYS A 218 -14.25 -10.98 2.97
N PRO A 219 -13.47 -10.47 3.93
CA PRO A 219 -12.01 -10.38 3.82
C PRO A 219 -11.34 -11.73 3.59
N LEU A 220 -10.15 -11.73 2.99
CA LEU A 220 -9.30 -12.92 2.90
C LEU A 220 -8.88 -13.38 4.31
N GLY A 221 -9.00 -14.68 4.57
CA GLY A 221 -8.28 -15.36 5.65
C GLY A 221 -6.94 -15.91 5.13
N ILE A 222 -6.22 -16.63 5.98
CA ILE A 222 -4.96 -17.30 5.61
C ILE A 222 -5.18 -18.27 4.45
N GLU A 223 -6.27 -19.03 4.51
CA GLU A 223 -6.66 -20.05 3.53
C GLU A 223 -6.88 -19.48 2.13
N ASP A 224 -7.24 -18.19 2.04
CA ASP A 224 -7.54 -17.54 0.76
C ASP A 224 -6.35 -16.71 0.22
N LEU A 225 -5.21 -16.62 0.93
CA LEU A 225 -4.10 -15.74 0.52
C LEU A 225 -3.55 -16.06 -0.87
N HIS A 226 -3.53 -17.34 -1.25
CA HIS A 226 -3.12 -17.77 -2.59
C HIS A 226 -3.91 -17.05 -3.69
N CYS A 227 -5.17 -16.69 -3.45
CA CYS A 227 -6.02 -16.03 -4.43
C CYS A 227 -5.44 -14.70 -4.92
N ILE A 228 -4.53 -14.05 -4.18
CA ILE A 228 -3.94 -12.75 -4.54
C ILE A 228 -3.12 -12.84 -5.83
N GLU A 229 -2.38 -13.93 -6.03
CA GLU A 229 -1.46 -14.09 -7.17
C GLU A 229 -2.12 -14.75 -8.40
N HIS A 230 -3.38 -15.17 -8.26
CA HIS A 230 -4.10 -15.98 -9.23
C HIS A 230 -5.21 -15.18 -9.95
N PRO A 231 -5.06 -14.86 -11.25
CA PRO A 231 -5.96 -13.97 -11.98
C PRO A 231 -7.41 -14.48 -12.08
N GLU A 232 -7.64 -15.78 -11.97
CA GLU A 232 -8.95 -16.43 -11.96
C GLU A 232 -9.81 -16.05 -10.75
N HIS A 233 -9.19 -15.59 -9.67
CA HIS A 233 -9.91 -15.13 -8.48
C HIS A 233 -10.17 -13.63 -8.55
N GLU A 234 -11.45 -13.25 -8.67
CA GLU A 234 -11.85 -11.86 -8.53
C GLU A 234 -11.78 -11.39 -7.07
N LEU A 235 -10.99 -10.34 -6.83
CA LEU A 235 -10.79 -9.72 -5.53
C LEU A 235 -11.20 -8.25 -5.55
N THR A 236 -11.81 -7.80 -4.45
CA THR A 236 -11.96 -6.37 -4.16
C THR A 236 -10.76 -5.89 -3.35
N THR A 237 -9.92 -5.04 -3.91
CA THR A 237 -8.76 -4.48 -3.19
C THR A 237 -9.11 -3.18 -2.49
N VAL A 238 -8.80 -3.08 -1.19
CA VAL A 238 -8.93 -1.85 -0.41
C VAL A 238 -7.62 -1.53 0.30
N TYR A 239 -7.35 -0.23 0.48
CA TYR A 239 -6.20 0.23 1.24
C TYR A 239 -6.51 1.41 2.15
N TRP A 240 -5.73 1.54 3.22
CA TRP A 240 -5.65 2.70 4.12
C TRP A 240 -4.22 2.81 4.71
N HIS A 241 -3.95 3.79 5.56
CA HIS A 241 -2.62 3.93 6.17
C HIS A 241 -2.60 3.43 7.63
N ILE A 242 -1.45 2.96 8.10
CA ILE A 242 -1.25 2.66 9.54
C ILE A 242 -1.60 3.88 10.41
N LEU A 243 -1.28 5.10 9.95
CA LEU A 243 -1.64 6.34 10.65
C LEU A 243 -3.15 6.53 10.88
N ASP A 244 -4.01 5.90 10.08
CA ASP A 244 -5.45 6.01 10.28
C ASP A 244 -5.90 5.32 11.58
N HIS A 245 -5.19 4.27 12.03
CA HIS A 245 -5.41 3.62 13.32
C HIS A 245 -5.02 4.49 14.52
N GLY A 246 -4.22 5.55 14.35
CA GLY A 246 -3.93 6.52 15.42
C GLY A 246 -5.06 7.53 15.64
N ARG A 247 -6.03 7.62 14.73
CA ARG A 247 -7.10 8.62 14.80
C ARG A 247 -8.05 8.34 15.96
N LYS A 248 -8.64 9.42 16.49
CA LYS A 248 -9.62 9.37 17.58
C LYS A 248 -9.10 8.59 18.79
N ASN A 249 -7.88 8.88 19.22
CA ASN A 249 -7.23 8.19 20.35
C ASN A 249 -7.20 6.66 20.16
N GLN A 250 -6.76 6.22 18.97
CA GLN A 250 -6.70 4.81 18.59
C GLN A 250 -8.05 4.07 18.44
N GLN A 251 -9.17 4.81 18.41
CA GLN A 251 -10.52 4.23 18.28
C GLN A 251 -11.03 4.15 16.84
N TRP A 252 -10.29 4.64 15.85
CA TRP A 252 -10.71 4.46 14.46
C TRP A 252 -10.45 3.03 14.00
N LEU A 253 -11.50 2.37 13.53
CA LEU A 253 -11.45 1.05 12.92
C LEU A 253 -11.86 1.15 11.45
N PRO A 254 -11.25 0.34 10.56
CA PRO A 254 -11.70 0.24 9.19
C PRO A 254 -13.15 -0.27 9.15
N PRO A 255 -14.08 0.40 8.43
CA PRO A 255 -15.51 0.02 8.45
C PRO A 255 -15.81 -1.19 7.54
N ILE A 256 -15.17 -2.31 7.86
CA ILE A 256 -15.32 -3.61 7.21
C ILE A 256 -16.35 -4.41 8.02
N LYS A 257 -17.33 -5.03 7.36
CA LYS A 257 -18.35 -5.83 8.05
C LYS A 257 -17.75 -7.12 8.59
N GLY A 258 -18.15 -7.49 9.81
CA GLY A 258 -17.75 -8.75 10.45
C GLY A 258 -16.34 -8.71 11.03
N VAL A 259 -15.83 -7.52 11.33
CA VAL A 259 -14.53 -7.22 11.94
C VAL A 259 -14.77 -6.21 13.08
#